data_AF-A0A433JDN9-F1
#
_entry.id   AF-A0A433JDN9-F1
#
_cell.length_a   1.000
_cell.length_b   1.000
_cell.length_c   1.000
_cell.angle_alpha   90.00
_cell.angle_beta   90.00
_cell.angle_gamma   90.00
#
_symmetry.space_group_name_H-M   'P 1'
#
loop_
_entity.id
_entity.type
_entity.pdbx_description
1 polymer ?
#
loop_
_entity_poly.entity_id
_entity_poly.type
_entity_poly.pdbx_seq_one_letter_code
_entity_poly.pdbx_strand_id
1 'polypeptide(L)'
;MVQFTVTDRVIDSKTLKFLPRHDDRPASATESAPLPPQSPERGSNGDSVTLSDDAKALMEQAKATARGQFTLTTGELETRIPGFDSRKFTPAYKNAEQDYMERMRAYNTERETFFEEKLGMKVGLIGGAAFGVLDRLAAHQGILKPPVPDALLEAGWSDPFEADKDSPTGVLGIGIPGTDRSLTITFDRTASIPPDTKLKLAGLTQDGSDNGPLLGRIRTGALGKLTNWDAAAGNTVHAVTDGTKGPNAKVLATISSHGMDDEARRHALSLLGVLRNFMEAP
;
A
#
# COMPACT_ATOMS: atom_id res chain seq x y z
N MET A 1 1.26 -33.58 18.52
CA MET A 1 1.09 -34.16 17.17
C MET A 1 0.18 -33.23 16.38
N VAL A 2 0.71 -32.44 15.45
CA VAL A 2 -0.10 -31.53 14.62
C VAL A 2 -0.32 -32.25 13.29
N GLN A 3 -1.57 -32.65 13.00
CA GLN A 3 -1.93 -33.20 11.69
C GLN A 3 -2.10 -32.05 10.70
N PHE A 4 -1.33 -32.06 9.62
CA PHE A 4 -1.55 -31.17 8.48
C PHE A 4 -2.35 -31.92 7.41
N THR A 5 -3.60 -31.53 7.23
CA THR A 5 -4.41 -31.97 6.09
C THR A 5 -4.20 -30.97 4.96
N VAL A 6 -3.43 -31.33 3.94
CA VAL A 6 -3.41 -30.57 2.68
C VAL A 6 -4.76 -30.80 2.01
N THR A 7 -5.64 -29.81 2.12
CA THR A 7 -6.94 -29.83 1.43
C THR A 7 -6.77 -28.99 0.17
N ASP A 8 -6.67 -29.64 -0.99
CA ASP A 8 -6.74 -28.94 -2.27
C ASP A 8 -8.11 -28.27 -2.36
N ARG A 9 -8.11 -26.93 -2.35
CA ARG A 9 -9.29 -26.16 -2.72
C ARG A 9 -9.54 -26.38 -4.21
N VAL A 10 -10.54 -27.20 -4.52
CA VAL A 10 -11.19 -27.21 -5.82
C VAL A 10 -11.81 -25.84 -6.02
N ILE A 11 -11.33 -25.09 -7.00
CA ILE A 11 -12.01 -23.90 -7.52
C ILE A 11 -13.26 -24.42 -8.25
N ASP A 12 -14.41 -24.29 -7.62
CA ASP A 12 -15.71 -24.51 -8.26
C ASP A 12 -15.98 -23.35 -9.23
N SER A 13 -16.01 -23.65 -10.53
CA SER A 13 -16.21 -22.69 -11.61
C SER A 13 -17.68 -22.29 -11.82
N LYS A 14 -18.59 -22.59 -10.88
CA LYS A 14 -20.01 -22.27 -10.98
C LYS A 14 -20.50 -21.24 -9.98
N THR A 15 -19.97 -20.01 -10.01
CA THR A 15 -20.77 -18.79 -9.76
C THR A 15 -19.98 -17.51 -10.04
N LEU A 16 -20.11 -16.97 -11.26
CA LEU A 16 -19.84 -15.56 -11.55
C LEU A 16 -21.07 -15.01 -12.27
N LYS A 17 -22.02 -14.46 -11.49
CA LYS A 17 -23.12 -13.66 -12.01
C LYS A 17 -22.60 -12.25 -12.28
N PHE A 18 -22.42 -11.90 -13.54
CA PHE A 18 -22.27 -10.52 -13.97
C PHE A 18 -23.67 -9.93 -14.21
N LEU A 19 -23.99 -8.85 -13.51
CA LEU A 19 -25.15 -8.00 -13.80
C LEU A 19 -24.73 -7.00 -14.91
N PRO A 20 -25.44 -6.91 -16.05
CA PRO A 20 -25.21 -5.83 -17.01
C PRO A 20 -25.94 -4.55 -16.57
N ARG A 21 -25.23 -3.42 -16.59
CA ARG A 21 -25.85 -2.09 -16.60
C ARG A 21 -26.40 -1.82 -18.00
N HIS A 22 -27.71 -1.59 -18.07
CA HIS A 22 -28.39 -0.98 -19.21
C HIS A 22 -28.18 0.54 -19.12
N ASP A 23 -27.76 1.15 -20.21
CA ASP A 23 -28.27 2.47 -20.60
C ASP A 23 -28.39 2.53 -22.12
N ASP A 24 -29.53 3.07 -22.52
CA ASP A 24 -30.15 3.02 -23.83
C ASP A 24 -29.62 4.07 -24.82
N ARG A 25 -29.90 3.79 -26.12
CA ARG A 25 -30.37 4.70 -27.19
C ARG A 25 -29.38 5.20 -28.29
N PRO A 26 -29.89 5.53 -29.51
CA PRO A 26 -29.69 4.68 -30.71
C PRO A 26 -29.31 5.43 -32.02
N ALA A 27 -29.06 4.63 -33.08
CA ALA A 27 -29.20 4.92 -34.54
C ALA A 27 -28.29 6.03 -35.14
N SER A 28 -27.76 5.98 -36.38
CA SER A 28 -28.13 5.28 -37.62
C SER A 28 -26.95 5.34 -38.63
N ALA A 29 -26.88 4.34 -39.52
CA ALA A 29 -26.42 4.23 -40.93
C ALA A 29 -25.51 5.32 -41.55
N THR A 30 -24.56 5.11 -42.47
CA THR A 30 -24.33 4.17 -43.61
C THR A 30 -22.84 4.40 -44.01
N GLU A 31 -22.00 3.47 -44.46
CA GLU A 31 -21.85 3.03 -45.86
C GLU A 31 -20.62 2.10 -45.99
N SER A 32 -20.76 1.05 -46.82
CA SER A 32 -19.88 -0.11 -47.07
C SER A 32 -18.50 0.26 -47.67
N ALA A 33 -17.39 -0.47 -47.47
CA ALA A 33 -17.06 -1.87 -47.84
C ALA A 33 -15.60 -2.23 -47.38
N PRO A 34 -15.03 -3.44 -47.61
CA PRO A 34 -15.54 -4.81 -47.59
C PRO A 34 -14.94 -5.66 -46.44
N LEU A 35 -15.67 -6.69 -46.01
CA LEU A 35 -15.33 -7.62 -44.92
C LEU A 35 -14.24 -8.65 -45.32
N PRO A 36 -13.23 -8.91 -44.47
CA PRO A 36 -12.43 -10.14 -44.51
C PRO A 36 -13.26 -11.34 -43.99
N PRO A 37 -12.88 -12.58 -44.37
CA PRO A 37 -13.72 -13.77 -44.19
C PRO A 37 -14.11 -14.02 -42.73
N GLN A 38 -15.39 -14.34 -42.54
CA GLN A 38 -16.00 -14.72 -41.29
C GLN A 38 -15.21 -15.88 -40.65
N SER A 39 -14.78 -15.67 -39.40
CA SER A 39 -14.33 -16.75 -38.54
C SER A 39 -15.50 -17.70 -38.27
N PRO A 40 -15.30 -19.01 -38.38
CA PRO A 40 -16.37 -19.98 -38.15
C PRO A 40 -16.87 -19.87 -36.71
N GLU A 41 -18.19 -20.00 -36.58
CA GLU A 41 -18.93 -20.17 -35.34
C GLU A 41 -18.19 -21.15 -34.42
N ARG A 42 -17.98 -20.78 -33.16
CA ARG A 42 -17.47 -21.69 -32.12
C ARG A 42 -18.51 -22.77 -31.85
N GLY A 43 -18.47 -23.80 -32.68
CA GLY A 43 -18.92 -25.13 -32.30
C GLY A 43 -18.13 -25.57 -31.08
N SER A 44 -18.86 -26.00 -30.06
CA SER A 44 -18.33 -26.70 -28.90
C SER A 44 -17.70 -28.03 -29.34
N ASN A 45 -16.45 -27.99 -29.80
CA ASN A 45 -15.59 -29.16 -29.91
C ASN A 45 -14.57 -29.09 -28.77
N GLY A 46 -14.98 -29.55 -27.59
CA GLY A 46 -14.01 -29.92 -26.57
C GLY A 46 -13.26 -31.14 -27.08
N ASP A 47 -11.98 -30.99 -27.40
CA ASP A 47 -11.08 -32.13 -27.57
C ASP A 47 -10.98 -32.85 -26.22
N SER A 48 -11.77 -33.92 -26.05
CA SER A 48 -11.64 -34.82 -24.92
C SER A 48 -10.59 -35.87 -25.25
N VAL A 49 -9.35 -35.65 -24.83
CA VAL A 49 -8.33 -36.70 -24.84
C VAL A 49 -8.74 -37.75 -23.82
N THR A 50 -9.19 -38.91 -24.30
CA THR A 50 -9.53 -40.02 -23.41
C THR A 50 -8.23 -40.72 -23.05
N LEU A 51 -7.82 -40.64 -21.79
CA LEU A 51 -6.67 -41.38 -21.28
C LEU A 51 -6.91 -42.88 -21.48
N SER A 52 -5.88 -43.61 -21.95
CA SER A 52 -5.93 -45.07 -21.97
C SER A 52 -6.13 -45.60 -20.55
N ASP A 53 -6.69 -46.80 -20.41
CA ASP A 53 -6.96 -47.37 -19.09
C ASP A 53 -5.66 -47.60 -18.29
N ASP A 54 -4.55 -47.88 -18.97
CA ASP A 54 -3.21 -47.93 -18.38
C ASP A 54 -2.74 -46.55 -17.89
N ALA A 55 -3.02 -45.48 -18.64
CA ALA A 55 -2.72 -44.11 -18.23
C ALA A 55 -3.58 -43.67 -17.04
N LYS A 56 -4.85 -44.07 -16.99
CA LYS A 56 -5.72 -43.86 -15.82
C LYS A 56 -5.22 -44.65 -14.61
N ALA A 57 -4.80 -45.90 -14.80
CA ALA A 57 -4.25 -46.73 -13.72
C ALA A 57 -2.95 -46.15 -13.17
N LEU A 58 -2.04 -45.68 -14.05
CA LEU A 58 -0.82 -44.98 -13.64
C LEU A 58 -1.12 -43.65 -12.93
N MET A 59 -2.13 -42.90 -13.38
CA MET A 59 -2.52 -41.64 -12.76
C MET A 59 -3.20 -41.87 -11.39
N GLU A 60 -4.01 -42.92 -11.25
CA GLU A 60 -4.59 -43.31 -9.95
C GLU A 60 -3.54 -43.92 -9.02
N GLN A 61 -2.54 -44.64 -9.53
CA GLN A 61 -1.40 -45.12 -8.75
C GLN A 61 -0.48 -43.97 -8.31
N ALA A 62 -0.26 -42.97 -9.18
CA ALA A 62 0.44 -41.73 -8.83
C ALA A 62 -0.34 -40.90 -7.82
N LYS A 63 -1.67 -40.80 -7.94
CA LYS A 63 -2.55 -40.20 -6.92
C LYS A 63 -2.52 -40.99 -5.61
N ALA A 64 -2.51 -42.32 -5.66
CA ALA A 64 -2.42 -43.16 -4.47
C ALA A 64 -1.05 -43.02 -3.77
N THR A 65 0.03 -42.87 -4.55
CA THR A 65 1.38 -42.61 -4.05
C THR A 65 1.51 -41.19 -3.47
N ALA A 66 0.87 -40.20 -4.08
CA ALA A 66 0.75 -38.83 -3.55
C ALA A 66 -0.19 -38.72 -2.34
N ARG A 67 -1.18 -39.63 -2.23
CA ARG A 67 -2.06 -39.82 -1.05
C ARG A 67 -1.42 -40.65 0.05
N GLY A 68 -0.21 -41.16 -0.13
CA GLY A 68 0.59 -41.65 0.98
C GLY A 68 0.69 -40.52 2.01
N GLN A 69 -0.05 -40.63 3.10
CA GLN A 69 0.03 -39.68 4.21
C GLN A 69 1.43 -39.78 4.80
N PHE A 70 2.35 -38.97 4.27
CA PHE A 70 3.60 -38.69 4.93
C PHE A 70 3.28 -37.83 6.13
N THR A 71 3.14 -38.47 7.30
CA THR A 71 3.09 -37.76 8.57
C THR A 71 4.52 -37.38 8.91
N LEU A 72 5.04 -36.35 8.24
CA LEU A 72 6.31 -35.77 8.63
C LEU A 72 6.06 -34.98 9.91
N THR A 73 6.83 -35.31 10.93
CA THR A 73 6.92 -34.47 12.12
C THR A 73 7.48 -33.10 11.72
N THR A 74 7.17 -32.08 12.52
CA THR A 74 7.65 -30.72 12.26
C THR A 74 9.17 -30.63 12.15
N GLY A 75 9.92 -31.45 12.89
CA GLY A 75 11.38 -31.54 12.75
C GLY A 75 11.85 -32.19 11.45
N GLU A 76 11.10 -33.14 10.89
CA GLU A 76 11.41 -33.73 9.57
C GLU A 76 11.14 -32.73 8.44
N LEU A 77 10.14 -31.88 8.58
CA LEU A 77 9.85 -30.81 7.62
C LEU A 77 10.94 -29.73 7.64
N GLU A 78 11.40 -29.32 8.83
CA GLU A 78 12.51 -28.35 8.98
C GLU A 78 13.81 -28.88 8.36
N THR A 79 14.06 -30.18 8.46
CA THR A 79 15.28 -30.78 7.89
C THR A 79 15.21 -30.91 6.37
N ARG A 80 14.00 -31.13 5.82
CA ARG A 80 13.81 -31.43 4.38
C ARG A 80 13.51 -30.20 3.54
N ILE A 81 12.99 -29.12 4.13
CA ILE A 81 12.58 -27.91 3.42
C ILE A 81 13.43 -26.74 3.95
N PRO A 82 14.46 -26.32 3.21
CA PRO A 82 15.23 -25.13 3.56
C PRO A 82 14.32 -23.91 3.74
N GLY A 83 14.41 -23.26 4.92
CA GLY A 83 13.58 -22.10 5.27
C GLY A 83 12.20 -22.43 5.84
N PHE A 84 11.85 -23.70 6.01
CA PHE A 84 10.67 -24.09 6.78
C PHE A 84 10.91 -23.87 8.26
N ASP A 85 10.03 -23.12 8.91
CA ASP A 85 10.04 -22.86 10.35
C ASP A 85 8.77 -23.43 10.96
N SER A 86 8.89 -24.54 11.68
CA SER A 86 7.71 -25.22 12.23
C SER A 86 6.97 -24.40 13.28
N ARG A 87 7.64 -23.42 13.92
CA ARG A 87 7.04 -22.56 14.94
C ARG A 87 5.88 -21.75 14.37
N LYS A 88 5.98 -21.34 13.10
CA LYS A 88 4.94 -20.60 12.34
C LYS A 88 3.68 -21.42 12.03
N PHE A 89 3.72 -22.73 12.26
CA PHE A 89 2.59 -23.62 11.98
C PHE A 89 1.95 -24.21 13.24
N THR A 90 2.37 -23.76 14.42
CA THR A 90 1.75 -24.15 15.69
C THR A 90 0.38 -23.47 15.87
N PRO A 91 -0.58 -24.10 16.57
CA PRO A 91 -1.84 -23.45 16.93
C PRO A 91 -1.62 -22.15 17.73
N ALA A 92 -0.62 -22.12 18.62
CA ALA A 92 -0.27 -20.94 19.39
C ALA A 92 0.15 -19.76 18.49
N TYR A 93 1.01 -20.00 17.50
CA TYR A 93 1.41 -18.99 16.53
C TYR A 93 0.21 -18.49 15.71
N LYS A 94 -0.60 -19.40 15.15
CA LYS A 94 -1.75 -19.00 14.31
C LYS A 94 -2.79 -18.19 15.09
N ASN A 95 -3.06 -18.58 16.33
CA ASN A 95 -3.97 -17.84 17.19
C ASN A 95 -3.41 -16.46 17.56
N ALA A 96 -2.12 -16.38 17.88
CA ALA A 96 -1.46 -15.12 18.19
C ALA A 96 -1.41 -14.18 16.97
N GLU A 97 -1.19 -14.71 15.77
CA GLU A 97 -1.22 -13.96 14.51
C GLU A 97 -2.62 -13.40 14.25
N GLN A 98 -3.66 -14.24 14.35
CA GLN A 98 -5.04 -13.82 14.14
C GLN A 98 -5.46 -12.74 15.15
N ASP A 99 -5.21 -12.95 16.45
CA ASP A 99 -5.53 -11.99 17.52
C ASP A 99 -4.75 -10.68 17.34
N TYR A 100 -3.47 -10.75 16.98
CA TYR A 100 -2.69 -9.55 16.68
C TYR A 100 -3.26 -8.78 15.49
N MET A 101 -3.59 -9.46 14.39
CA MET A 101 -4.16 -8.82 13.20
C MET A 101 -5.54 -8.19 13.47
N GLU A 102 -6.34 -8.79 14.33
CA GLU A 102 -7.63 -8.24 14.75
C GLU A 102 -7.45 -6.97 15.59
N ARG A 103 -6.57 -7.01 16.59
CA ARG A 103 -6.24 -5.83 17.42
C ARG A 103 -5.58 -4.72 16.59
N MET A 104 -4.72 -5.07 15.63
CA MET A 104 -4.14 -4.11 14.70
C MET A 104 -5.19 -3.47 13.80
N ARG A 105 -6.20 -4.22 13.35
CA ARG A 105 -7.33 -3.65 12.61
C ARG A 105 -8.10 -2.65 13.47
N ALA A 106 -8.42 -3.01 14.72
CA ALA A 106 -9.11 -2.11 15.65
C ALA A 106 -8.29 -0.83 15.91
N TYR A 107 -6.99 -0.97 16.20
CA TYR A 107 -6.05 0.14 16.35
C TYR A 107 -6.04 1.04 15.11
N ASN A 108 -5.91 0.47 13.91
CA ASN A 108 -5.88 1.25 12.67
C ASN A 108 -7.20 2.00 12.45
N THR A 109 -8.35 1.38 12.71
CA THR A 109 -9.66 2.04 12.62
C THR A 109 -9.81 3.19 13.62
N GLU A 110 -9.40 2.99 14.87
CA GLU A 110 -9.44 4.05 15.90
C GLU A 110 -8.51 5.21 15.53
N ARG A 111 -7.28 4.90 15.12
CA ARG A 111 -6.29 5.88 14.66
C ARG A 111 -6.78 6.68 13.44
N GLU A 112 -7.34 6.01 12.45
CA GLU A 112 -7.90 6.65 11.25
C GLU A 112 -9.08 7.55 11.60
N THR A 113 -9.99 7.08 12.46
CA THR A 113 -11.14 7.85 12.95
C THR A 113 -10.66 9.11 13.68
N PHE A 114 -9.65 8.99 14.54
CA PHE A 114 -9.05 10.13 15.22
C PHE A 114 -8.48 11.16 14.23
N PHE A 115 -7.74 10.71 13.19
CA PHE A 115 -7.21 11.63 12.19
C PHE A 115 -8.30 12.30 11.36
N GLU A 116 -9.37 11.58 11.03
CA GLU A 116 -10.51 12.14 10.31
C GLU A 116 -11.24 13.19 11.16
N GLU A 117 -11.55 12.88 12.42
CA GLU A 117 -12.30 13.77 13.30
C GLU A 117 -11.50 14.98 13.78
N LYS A 118 -10.24 14.79 14.17
CA LYS A 118 -9.43 15.85 14.82
C LYS A 118 -8.61 16.66 13.85
N LEU A 119 -8.21 16.07 12.74
CA LEU A 119 -7.36 16.72 11.74
C LEU A 119 -8.12 16.97 10.43
N GLY A 120 -9.34 16.46 10.29
CA GLY A 120 -10.12 16.57 9.05
C GLY A 120 -9.51 15.76 7.91
N MET A 121 -8.77 14.70 8.22
CA MET A 121 -7.95 13.99 7.24
C MET A 121 -8.40 12.54 7.06
N LYS A 122 -8.70 12.19 5.81
CA LYS A 122 -8.70 10.80 5.42
C LYS A 122 -7.35 10.43 4.82
N VAL A 123 -6.55 9.71 5.61
CA VAL A 123 -5.24 9.23 5.17
C VAL A 123 -5.44 7.98 4.33
N GLY A 124 -5.03 8.04 3.05
CA GLY A 124 -5.17 6.93 2.10
C GLY A 124 -3.86 6.22 1.77
N LEU A 125 -2.74 6.95 1.77
CA LEU A 125 -1.41 6.41 1.50
C LEU A 125 -0.48 6.78 2.66
N ILE A 126 0.21 5.80 3.22
CA ILE A 126 1.23 5.99 4.26
C ILE A 126 2.47 5.22 3.83
N GLY A 127 3.63 5.86 3.89
CA GLY A 127 4.90 5.22 3.54
C GLY A 127 6.08 5.74 4.36
N GLY A 128 7.06 4.87 4.61
CA GLY A 128 8.29 5.22 5.30
C GLY A 128 8.06 5.78 6.69
N ALA A 129 8.75 6.88 7.00
CA ALA A 129 8.70 7.55 8.29
C ALA A 129 7.29 7.97 8.74
N ALA A 130 6.36 8.09 7.80
CA ALA A 130 4.98 8.46 8.09
C ALA A 130 4.29 7.48 9.05
N PHE A 131 4.63 6.18 8.98
CA PHE A 131 4.13 5.19 9.95
C PHE A 131 4.52 5.57 11.38
N GLY A 132 5.82 5.74 11.63
CA GLY A 132 6.32 6.08 12.96
C GLY A 132 5.84 7.44 13.47
N VAL A 133 5.71 8.44 12.60
CA VAL A 133 5.20 9.78 12.97
C VAL A 133 3.73 9.71 13.38
N LEU A 134 2.89 9.03 12.60
CA LEU A 134 1.47 8.89 12.90
C LEU A 134 1.23 8.04 14.15
N ASP A 135 2.01 6.99 14.37
CA ASP A 135 1.92 6.16 15.58
C ASP A 135 2.33 6.96 16.83
N ARG A 136 3.37 7.80 16.76
CA ARG A 136 3.72 8.70 17.88
C ARG A 136 2.62 9.73 18.17
N LEU A 137 2.01 10.29 17.13
CA LEU A 137 0.88 11.20 17.27
C LEU A 137 -0.33 10.51 17.91
N ALA A 138 -0.66 9.29 17.47
CA ALA A 138 -1.74 8.49 18.03
C ALA A 138 -1.47 8.15 19.51
N ALA A 139 -0.24 7.73 19.84
CA ALA A 139 0.17 7.42 21.20
C ALA A 139 0.09 8.63 22.15
N HIS A 140 0.44 9.83 21.67
CA HIS A 140 0.27 11.07 22.44
C HIS A 140 -1.21 11.35 22.81
N GLN A 141 -2.15 10.75 22.10
CA GLN A 141 -3.59 10.86 22.34
C GLN A 141 -4.18 9.65 23.04
N GLY A 142 -3.33 8.73 23.52
CA GLY A 142 -3.73 7.51 24.23
C GLY A 142 -4.14 6.35 23.31
N ILE A 143 -4.05 6.50 21.99
CA ILE A 143 -4.33 5.43 21.03
C ILE A 143 -3.03 4.64 20.85
N LEU A 144 -2.91 3.54 21.59
CA LEU A 144 -1.68 2.76 21.66
C LEU A 144 -1.72 1.58 20.70
N LYS A 145 -0.65 1.42 19.92
CA LYS A 145 -0.46 0.25 19.08
C LYS A 145 -0.36 -1.01 19.95
N PRO A 146 -1.09 -2.09 19.64
CA PRO A 146 -0.96 -3.34 20.39
C PRO A 146 0.46 -3.90 20.25
N PRO A 147 1.05 -4.48 21.30
CA PRO A 147 2.36 -5.11 21.22
C PRO A 147 2.29 -6.40 20.40
N VAL A 148 3.36 -6.69 19.65
CA VAL A 148 3.53 -7.97 18.95
C VAL A 148 3.61 -9.08 20.01
N PRO A 149 2.78 -10.14 19.94
CA PRO A 149 2.84 -11.27 20.86
C PRO A 149 4.19 -12.01 20.82
N ASP A 150 4.65 -12.47 21.98
CA ASP A 150 5.90 -13.23 22.12
C ASP A 150 5.96 -14.45 21.20
N ALA A 151 4.84 -15.17 21.04
CA ALA A 151 4.75 -16.33 20.15
C ALA A 151 5.06 -16.00 18.68
N LEU A 152 4.81 -14.76 18.24
CA LEU A 152 5.18 -14.28 16.91
C LEU A 152 6.66 -13.87 16.88
N LEU A 153 7.13 -13.15 17.90
CA LEU A 153 8.52 -12.70 18.02
C LEU A 153 9.49 -13.90 18.06
N GLU A 154 9.19 -14.92 18.85
CA GLU A 154 9.99 -16.15 18.97
C GLU A 154 10.08 -16.94 17.65
N ALA A 155 9.08 -16.79 16.78
CA ALA A 155 9.05 -17.38 15.45
C ALA A 155 9.69 -16.47 14.36
N GLY A 156 10.37 -15.39 14.77
CA GLY A 156 11.01 -14.44 13.87
C GLY A 156 10.03 -13.70 12.97
N TRP A 157 8.81 -13.46 13.45
CA TRP A 157 7.83 -12.67 12.73
C TRP A 157 8.22 -11.19 12.72
N SER A 158 8.16 -10.57 11.54
CA SER A 158 8.38 -9.13 11.38
C SER A 158 7.02 -8.45 11.26
N ASP A 159 6.82 -7.37 12.00
CA ASP A 159 5.59 -6.59 11.89
C ASP A 159 5.53 -5.89 10.53
N PRO A 160 4.60 -6.27 9.62
CA PRO A 160 4.47 -5.61 8.32
C PRO A 160 4.03 -4.15 8.45
N PHE A 161 3.49 -3.73 9.61
CA PHE A 161 3.08 -2.35 9.88
C PHE A 161 4.23 -1.47 10.41
N GLU A 162 5.40 -2.05 10.69
CA GLU A 162 6.60 -1.32 11.15
C GLU A 162 7.62 -1.10 10.02
N ALA A 163 7.35 -1.62 8.82
CA ALA A 163 8.26 -1.49 7.68
C ALA A 163 8.59 -0.01 7.44
N ASP A 164 9.89 0.30 7.45
CA ASP A 164 10.45 1.63 7.17
C ASP A 164 10.01 2.78 8.09
N LYS A 165 9.44 2.50 9.27
CA LYS A 165 9.06 3.56 10.24
C LYS A 165 10.24 4.47 10.65
N ASP A 166 11.45 3.92 10.58
CA ASP A 166 12.70 4.57 10.93
C ASP A 166 13.40 5.19 9.73
N SER A 167 12.78 5.14 8.54
CA SER A 167 13.26 5.83 7.34
C SER A 167 13.47 7.32 7.60
N PRO A 168 14.45 7.98 6.97
CA PRO A 168 14.59 9.44 7.05
C PRO A 168 13.41 10.18 6.42
N THR A 169 12.72 9.57 5.45
CA THR A 169 11.64 10.22 4.70
C THR A 169 10.31 9.48 4.86
N GLY A 170 9.21 10.24 4.81
CA GLY A 170 7.86 9.70 4.90
C GLY A 170 6.93 10.30 3.86
N VAL A 171 5.88 9.57 3.52
CA VAL A 171 4.83 9.97 2.57
C VAL A 171 3.47 9.83 3.21
N LEU A 172 2.65 10.86 3.07
CA LEU A 172 1.25 10.91 3.50
C LEU A 172 0.38 11.35 2.33
N GLY A 173 -0.48 10.47 1.84
CA GLY A 173 -1.52 10.79 0.87
C GLY A 173 -2.86 11.02 1.57
N ILE A 174 -3.49 12.14 1.25
CA ILE A 174 -4.80 12.56 1.71
C ILE A 174 -5.68 12.69 0.48
N GLY A 175 -6.79 11.97 0.45
CA GLY A 175 -7.77 12.03 -0.63
C GLY A 175 -9.12 12.49 -0.11
N ILE A 176 -9.87 13.24 -0.91
CA ILE A 176 -11.27 13.54 -0.62
C ILE A 176 -12.13 12.40 -1.18
N PRO A 177 -12.90 11.67 -0.35
CA PRO A 177 -13.80 10.62 -0.81
C PRO A 177 -14.74 11.08 -1.93
N GLY A 178 -14.86 10.29 -2.98
CA GLY A 178 -15.80 10.56 -4.08
C GLY A 178 -15.33 11.64 -5.07
N THR A 179 -14.07 12.08 -4.99
CA THR A 179 -13.47 13.03 -5.94
C THR A 179 -12.10 12.53 -6.40
N ASP A 180 -11.59 13.09 -7.49
CA ASP A 180 -10.21 12.89 -7.97
C ASP A 180 -9.19 13.76 -7.19
N ARG A 181 -9.69 14.62 -6.30
CA ARG A 181 -8.89 15.57 -5.53
C ARG A 181 -8.02 14.84 -4.51
N SER A 182 -6.73 15.14 -4.56
CA SER A 182 -5.74 14.51 -3.70
C SER A 182 -4.59 15.44 -3.35
N LEU A 183 -3.96 15.11 -2.23
CA LEU A 183 -2.84 15.81 -1.65
C LEU A 183 -1.83 14.77 -1.18
N THR A 184 -0.59 14.84 -1.64
CA THR A 184 0.51 14.02 -1.16
C THR A 184 1.55 14.91 -0.52
N ILE A 185 1.90 14.59 0.73
CA ILE A 185 2.93 15.27 1.51
C ILE A 185 4.08 14.29 1.68
N THR A 186 5.23 14.65 1.15
CA THR A 186 6.48 13.91 1.33
C THR A 186 7.39 14.74 2.22
N PHE A 187 7.84 14.20 3.35
CA PHE A 187 8.66 14.93 4.32
C PHE A 187 9.98 14.22 4.62
N ASP A 188 10.94 14.99 5.11
CA ASP A 188 12.26 14.52 5.52
C ASP A 188 12.50 14.89 6.99
N ARG A 189 12.64 13.87 7.84
CA ARG A 189 12.88 14.00 9.28
C ARG A 189 14.28 14.53 9.59
N THR A 190 15.21 14.43 8.63
CA THR A 190 16.58 14.93 8.78
C THR A 190 16.70 16.42 8.45
N ALA A 191 15.63 17.04 7.97
CA ALA A 191 15.60 18.47 7.69
C ALA A 191 15.88 19.26 8.98
N SER A 192 17.03 19.94 9.03
CA SER A 192 17.45 20.71 10.21
C SER A 192 16.72 22.06 10.32
N ILE A 193 15.40 22.02 10.46
CA ILE A 193 14.52 23.19 10.61
C ILE A 193 13.95 23.19 12.03
N PRO A 194 14.28 24.18 12.87
CA PRO A 194 13.80 24.26 14.24
C PRO A 194 12.26 24.18 14.38
N PRO A 195 11.72 23.52 15.43
CA PRO A 195 10.29 23.37 15.67
C PRO A 195 9.49 24.66 15.88
N ASP A 196 10.12 25.80 16.08
CA ASP A 196 9.52 27.13 16.21
C ASP A 196 9.62 27.94 14.90
N THR A 197 10.36 27.46 13.91
CA THR A 197 10.52 28.15 12.62
C THR A 197 9.19 28.23 11.89
N LYS A 198 8.84 29.43 11.44
CA LYS A 198 7.66 29.69 10.61
C LYS A 198 7.86 29.13 9.20
N LEU A 199 7.21 28.02 8.91
CA LEU A 199 7.25 27.36 7.61
C LEU A 199 6.62 28.25 6.52
N LYS A 200 7.19 28.21 5.31
CA LYS A 200 6.63 28.89 4.13
C LYS A 200 6.53 27.93 2.96
N LEU A 201 5.59 28.22 2.07
CA LEU A 201 5.46 27.52 0.81
C LEU A 201 6.26 28.25 -0.27
N ALA A 202 7.08 27.50 -0.98
CA ALA A 202 7.75 27.94 -2.20
C ALA A 202 7.17 27.15 -3.38
N GLY A 203 6.54 27.85 -4.33
CA GLY A 203 6.11 27.23 -5.58
C GLY A 203 7.31 26.70 -6.34
N LEU A 204 7.21 25.45 -6.81
CA LEU A 204 8.23 24.79 -7.60
C LEU A 204 7.78 24.72 -9.07
N THR A 205 7.92 25.82 -9.79
CA THR A 205 7.64 25.87 -11.23
C THR A 205 8.94 25.66 -12.02
N GLN A 206 8.85 24.96 -13.17
CA GLN A 206 9.98 24.81 -14.08
C GLN A 206 10.35 26.13 -14.77
N ASP A 207 9.37 27.01 -14.97
CA ASP A 207 9.59 28.25 -15.73
C ASP A 207 9.79 29.45 -14.79
N GLY A 208 11.01 30.03 -14.86
CA GLY A 208 11.27 31.44 -14.59
C GLY A 208 11.20 31.96 -13.14
N SER A 209 11.15 31.11 -12.11
CA SER A 209 11.14 31.58 -10.72
C SER A 209 12.52 31.53 -10.05
N ASP A 210 12.74 32.37 -9.02
CA ASP A 210 13.89 32.33 -8.09
C ASP A 210 14.14 30.93 -7.48
N ASN A 211 13.16 30.02 -7.58
CA ASN A 211 13.19 28.67 -7.00
C ASN A 211 13.60 27.58 -8.00
N GLY A 212 13.94 27.89 -9.25
CA GLY A 212 14.42 26.90 -10.22
C GLY A 212 15.60 26.04 -9.72
N PRO A 213 16.66 26.64 -9.13
CA PRO A 213 17.75 25.88 -8.51
C PRO A 213 17.31 25.01 -7.33
N LEU A 214 16.33 25.48 -6.54
CA LEU A 214 15.76 24.73 -5.43
C LEU A 214 15.00 23.49 -5.94
N LEU A 215 14.19 23.64 -6.99
CA LEU A 215 13.50 22.53 -7.65
C LEU A 215 14.49 21.47 -8.14
N GLY A 216 15.58 21.88 -8.81
CA GLY A 216 16.63 20.97 -9.27
C GLY A 216 17.24 20.14 -8.13
N ARG A 217 17.56 20.78 -7.00
CA ARG A 217 18.10 20.11 -5.81
C ARG A 217 17.08 19.16 -5.16
N ILE A 218 15.81 19.54 -5.11
CA ILE A 218 14.76 18.68 -4.53
C ILE A 218 14.56 17.44 -5.41
N ARG A 219 14.48 17.59 -6.74
CA ARG A 219 14.26 16.47 -7.69
C ARG A 219 15.33 15.39 -7.61
N THR A 220 16.59 15.76 -7.36
CA THR A 220 17.70 14.80 -7.22
C THR A 220 17.84 14.22 -5.81
N GLY A 221 17.23 14.85 -4.81
CA GLY A 221 17.26 14.43 -3.41
C GLY A 221 16.24 13.34 -3.05
N ALA A 222 16.23 12.94 -1.77
CA ALA A 222 15.34 11.90 -1.25
C ALA A 222 13.84 12.26 -1.41
N LEU A 223 13.48 13.51 -1.10
CA LEU A 223 12.13 14.04 -1.32
C LEU A 223 11.70 13.91 -2.79
N GLY A 224 12.60 14.21 -3.73
CA GLY A 224 12.31 14.16 -5.16
C GLY A 224 11.92 12.79 -5.66
N LYS A 225 12.49 11.72 -5.12
CA LYS A 225 12.19 10.32 -5.49
C LYS A 225 10.79 9.89 -5.08
N LEU A 226 10.22 10.52 -4.05
CA LEU A 226 8.92 10.19 -3.48
C LEU A 226 7.83 11.19 -3.86
N THR A 227 8.18 12.28 -4.54
CA THR A 227 7.23 13.32 -4.95
C THR A 227 6.67 12.99 -6.33
N ASN A 228 5.36 13.07 -6.49
CA ASN A 228 4.74 13.02 -7.81
C ASN A 228 4.92 14.38 -8.51
N TRP A 229 5.70 14.38 -9.59
CA TRP A 229 6.04 15.57 -10.38
C TRP A 229 5.21 15.73 -11.66
N ASP A 230 4.23 14.87 -11.89
CA ASP A 230 3.48 14.85 -13.14
C ASP A 230 2.54 16.05 -13.26
N ALA A 231 3.09 17.15 -13.79
CA ALA A 231 2.35 18.37 -14.07
C ALA A 231 1.36 18.19 -15.23
N ALA A 232 1.59 17.24 -16.15
CA ALA A 232 0.66 16.95 -17.24
C ALA A 232 -0.63 16.31 -16.73
N ALA A 233 -0.55 15.59 -15.60
CA ALA A 233 -1.70 15.10 -14.85
C ALA A 233 -2.42 16.18 -14.02
N GLY A 234 -1.97 17.45 -14.07
CA GLY A 234 -2.58 18.56 -13.33
C GLY A 234 -2.07 18.73 -11.90
N ASN A 235 -0.97 18.07 -11.53
CA ASN A 235 -0.39 18.24 -10.19
C ASN A 235 0.35 19.57 -10.06
N THR A 236 0.05 20.29 -8.99
CA THR A 236 0.83 21.44 -8.53
C THR A 236 1.75 21.01 -7.40
N VAL A 237 3.03 21.39 -7.47
CA VAL A 237 4.03 21.03 -6.44
C VAL A 237 4.60 22.24 -5.73
N HIS A 238 4.65 22.19 -4.40
CA HIS A 238 5.28 23.18 -3.53
C HIS A 238 6.34 22.55 -2.65
N ALA A 239 7.38 23.29 -2.33
CA ALA A 239 8.27 22.99 -1.22
C ALA A 239 7.79 23.70 0.05
N VAL A 240 7.95 23.05 1.19
CA VAL A 240 7.79 23.66 2.52
C VAL A 240 9.18 23.95 3.05
N THR A 241 9.49 25.23 3.21
CA THR A 241 10.83 25.71 3.58
C THR A 241 10.82 26.45 4.92
N ASP A 242 12.02 26.70 5.44
CA ASP A 242 12.28 27.61 6.58
C ASP A 242 12.00 29.10 6.28
N GLY A 243 11.52 29.41 5.07
CA GLY A 243 11.21 30.76 4.63
C GLY A 243 12.37 31.53 4.00
N THR A 244 13.56 30.94 3.93
CA THR A 244 14.65 31.41 3.07
C THR A 244 14.36 31.03 1.61
N LYS A 245 15.01 31.73 0.66
CA LYS A 245 14.80 31.57 -0.78
C LYS A 245 16.04 30.97 -1.46
N GLY A 246 15.84 30.45 -2.67
CA GLY A 246 16.92 29.99 -3.53
C GLY A 246 17.49 28.63 -3.13
N PRO A 247 18.65 28.23 -3.70
CA PRO A 247 19.20 26.87 -3.58
C PRO A 247 19.63 26.47 -2.16
N ASN A 248 19.79 27.44 -1.26
CA ASN A 248 20.22 27.21 0.12
C ASN A 248 19.05 27.04 1.09
N ALA A 249 17.80 27.19 0.61
CA ALA A 249 16.64 27.06 1.49
C ALA A 249 16.58 25.66 2.10
N LYS A 250 16.33 25.55 3.41
CA LYS A 250 16.07 24.24 4.00
C LYS A 250 14.66 23.79 3.64
N VAL A 251 14.51 22.53 3.27
CA VAL A 251 13.23 21.96 2.83
C VAL A 251 12.82 20.88 3.82
N LEU A 252 11.66 21.05 4.45
CA LEU A 252 11.06 20.05 5.33
C LEU A 252 10.31 18.99 4.51
N ALA A 253 9.57 19.46 3.51
CA ALA A 253 8.64 18.63 2.77
C ALA A 253 8.40 19.17 1.36
N THR A 254 7.89 18.30 0.50
CA THR A 254 7.21 18.63 -0.73
C THR A 254 5.72 18.30 -0.60
N ILE A 255 4.91 19.10 -1.25
CA ILE A 255 3.46 18.93 -1.31
C ILE A 255 3.10 18.84 -2.79
N SER A 256 2.47 17.75 -3.20
CA SER A 256 1.90 17.58 -4.53
C SER A 256 0.38 17.54 -4.40
N SER A 257 -0.33 18.42 -5.09
CA SER A 257 -1.80 18.50 -5.05
C SER A 257 -2.41 18.42 -6.43
N HIS A 258 -3.54 17.73 -6.52
CA HIS A 258 -4.39 17.69 -7.71
C HIS A 258 -5.77 18.24 -7.35
N GLY A 259 -6.19 19.33 -8.00
CA GLY A 259 -7.52 19.92 -7.81
C GLY A 259 -7.81 20.49 -6.41
N MET A 260 -6.79 20.69 -5.57
CA MET A 260 -6.92 21.16 -4.17
C MET A 260 -6.08 22.39 -3.82
N ASP A 261 -5.44 23.06 -4.78
CA ASP A 261 -4.26 23.92 -4.52
C ASP A 261 -4.37 24.92 -3.36
N ASP A 262 -5.49 25.64 -3.18
CA ASP A 262 -5.61 26.62 -2.09
C ASP A 262 -5.92 25.99 -0.72
N GLU A 263 -6.70 24.90 -0.70
CA GLU A 263 -7.03 24.14 0.50
C GLU A 263 -5.84 23.28 0.93
N ALA A 264 -5.23 22.57 -0.03
CA ALA A 264 -4.03 21.76 0.13
C ALA A 264 -2.89 22.55 0.78
N ARG A 265 -2.64 23.79 0.33
CA ARG A 265 -1.59 24.64 0.91
C ARG A 265 -1.84 24.97 2.38
N ARG A 266 -3.08 25.29 2.76
CA ARG A 266 -3.42 25.61 4.16
C ARG A 266 -3.41 24.37 5.05
N HIS A 267 -4.02 23.28 4.59
CA HIS A 267 -4.10 22.03 5.33
C HIS A 267 -2.73 21.39 5.50
N ALA A 268 -1.90 21.34 4.44
CA ALA A 268 -0.57 20.75 4.51
C ALA A 268 0.38 21.51 5.45
N LEU A 269 0.36 22.85 5.44
CA LEU A 269 1.17 23.63 6.37
C LEU A 269 0.74 23.42 7.83
N SER A 270 -0.57 23.45 8.09
CA SER A 270 -1.11 23.20 9.43
C SER A 270 -0.75 21.79 9.91
N LEU A 271 -0.91 20.80 9.03
CA LEU A 271 -0.59 19.41 9.33
C LEU A 271 0.91 19.23 9.61
N LEU A 272 1.78 19.73 8.73
CA LEU A 272 3.23 19.65 8.94
C LEU A 272 3.65 20.37 10.23
N GLY A 273 2.96 21.45 10.60
CA GLY A 273 3.15 22.11 11.90
C GLY A 273 2.89 21.17 13.08
N VAL A 274 1.81 20.37 13.02
CA VAL A 274 1.49 19.36 14.05
C VAL A 274 2.48 18.19 14.00
N LEU A 275 2.70 17.62 12.81
CA LEU A 275 3.52 16.42 12.64
C LEU A 275 4.99 16.64 12.95
N ARG A 276 5.51 17.88 12.79
CA ARG A 276 6.92 18.20 13.09
C ARG A 276 7.31 17.84 14.51
N ASN A 277 6.41 18.01 15.49
CA ASN A 277 6.65 17.62 16.89
C ASN A 277 6.85 16.11 17.08
N PHE A 278 6.48 15.32 16.07
CA PHE A 278 6.59 13.86 16.07
C PHE A 278 7.57 13.35 15.00
N MET A 279 8.24 14.25 14.26
CA MET A 279 9.24 13.89 13.25
C MET A 279 10.63 13.65 13.82
N GLU A 280 10.92 14.15 15.02
CA GLU A 280 12.17 13.83 15.70
C GLU A 280 12.16 12.33 16.07
N ALA A 281 13.25 11.64 15.74
CA ALA A 281 13.48 10.30 16.27
C ALA A 281 13.86 10.43 17.75
N PRO A 282 13.39 9.53 18.64
CA PRO A 282 13.95 9.43 19.98
C PRO A 282 15.45 9.08 19.94
#